data_AF-A0A920UBN7-F1
#
_entry.id   AF-A0A920UBN7-F1
#
_cell.length_a   1.000
_cell.length_b   1.000
_cell.length_c   1.000
_cell.angle_alpha   90.00
_cell.angle_beta   90.00
_cell.angle_gamma   90.00
#
_symmetry.space_group_name_H-M   'P 1'
#
loop_
_entity.id
_entity.type
_entity.pdbx_description
1 polymer ?
#
loop_
_entity_poly.entity_id
_entity_poly.type
_entity_poly.pdbx_seq_one_letter_code
_entity_poly.pdbx_strand_id
1 'polypeptide(L)' 'MAVKSVIEAVREAITEEMSRDSKVFVMGEDVGVRGGVFLATKGFVRKIR' A
#
# COMPACT_ATOMS: atom_id res chain seq x y z
N MET A 1 -13.72 8.35 -13.95
CA MET A 1 -12.67 7.51 -13.34
C MET A 1 -11.32 8.02 -13.80
N ALA A 2 -10.34 8.14 -12.90
CA ALA A 2 -8.96 8.44 -13.30
C ALA A 2 -8.32 7.16 -13.89
N VAL A 3 -7.57 7.30 -14.98
CA VAL A 3 -6.72 6.22 -15.50
C VAL A 3 -5.59 5.98 -14.49
N LYS A 4 -5.41 4.72 -14.07
CA LYS A 4 -4.41 4.30 -13.08
C LYS A 4 -3.54 3.21 -13.69
N SER A 5 -2.26 3.22 -13.38
CA SER A 5 -1.42 2.02 -13.54
C SER A 5 -1.91 0.91 -12.61
N VAL A 6 -1.58 -0.33 -12.94
CA VAL A 6 -1.91 -1.49 -12.07
C VAL A 6 -1.33 -1.29 -10.67
N ILE A 7 -0.11 -0.75 -10.56
CA ILE A 7 0.55 -0.50 -9.27
C ILE A 7 -0.21 0.55 -8.44
N GLU A 8 -0.75 1.58 -9.07
CA GLU A 8 -1.56 2.59 -8.37
C GLU A 8 -2.89 2.01 -7.89
N ALA A 9 -3.57 1.23 -8.73
CA ALA A 9 -4.82 0.56 -8.35
C ALA A 9 -4.62 -0.42 -7.18
N VAL A 10 -3.53 -1.21 -7.19
CA VAL A 10 -3.18 -2.11 -6.09
C VAL A 10 -2.88 -1.32 -4.81
N ARG A 11 -2.08 -0.24 -4.91
CA ARG A 11 -1.75 0.59 -3.74
C ARG A 11 -2.99 1.22 -3.10
N GLU A 12 -3.91 1.70 -3.94
CA GLU A 12 -5.16 2.30 -3.49
C GLU A 12 -6.05 1.27 -2.79
N ALA A 13 -6.27 0.11 -3.41
CA ALA A 13 -7.06 -0.97 -2.80
C ALA A 13 -6.53 -1.37 -1.41
N ILE A 14 -5.21 -1.56 -1.29
CA ILE A 14 -4.62 -1.88 0.02
C ILE A 14 -4.80 -0.71 1.01
N THR A 15 -4.64 0.53 0.56
CA THR A 15 -4.82 1.72 1.41
C THR A 15 -6.25 1.83 1.93
N GLU A 16 -7.24 1.59 1.07
CA GLU A 16 -8.66 1.65 1.43
C GLU A 16 -9.00 0.60 2.49
N GLU A 17 -8.56 -0.64 2.29
CA GLU A 17 -8.85 -1.73 3.23
C GLU A 17 -8.11 -1.55 4.56
N MET A 18 -6.85 -1.11 4.55
CA MET A 18 -6.13 -0.75 5.77
C MET A 18 -6.76 0.43 6.53
N SER A 19 -7.44 1.34 5.82
CA SER A 19 -8.16 2.46 6.46
C SER A 19 -9.53 2.03 7.01
N ARG A 20 -10.16 1.02 6.39
CA ARG A 20 -11.47 0.48 6.76
C ARG A 20 -11.40 -0.48 7.96
N ASP A 21 -10.39 -1.34 8.00
CA ASP A 21 -10.23 -2.35 9.06
C ASP A 21 -8.81 -2.32 9.65
N SER A 22 -8.74 -1.92 10.92
CA SER A 22 -7.51 -1.89 11.73
C SER A 22 -6.77 -3.22 11.87
N LYS A 23 -7.42 -4.35 11.55
CA LYS A 23 -6.79 -5.68 11.56
C LYS A 23 -6.00 -5.98 10.29
N VAL A 24 -6.18 -5.20 9.22
CA VAL A 24 -5.45 -5.38 7.96
C VAL A 24 -4.05 -4.81 8.11
N PHE A 25 -3.04 -5.65 7.87
CA PHE A 25 -1.64 -5.25 7.84
C PHE A 25 -0.94 -5.85 6.63
N VAL A 26 0.20 -5.28 6.27
CA VAL A 26 1.01 -5.72 5.13
C VAL A 26 2.39 -6.14 5.62
N MET A 27 2.85 -7.31 5.19
CA MET A 27 4.17 -7.84 5.50
C MET A 27 4.79 -8.52 4.28
N GLY A 28 6.12 -8.59 4.24
CA GLY A 28 6.88 -9.20 3.15
C GLY A 28 8.26 -8.57 2.99
N GLU A 29 9.04 -9.10 2.07
CA GLU A 29 10.36 -8.55 1.73
C GLU A 29 10.21 -7.18 1.03
N ASP A 30 11.07 -6.22 1.40
CA ASP A 30 11.11 -4.87 0.84
C ASP A 30 9.84 -4.00 1.01
N VAL A 31 8.73 -4.51 1.56
CA VAL A 31 7.43 -3.79 1.60
C VAL A 31 7.38 -2.56 2.52
N GLY A 32 8.36 -2.43 3.42
CA GLY A 32 8.45 -1.33 4.40
C GLY A 32 8.89 0.01 3.78
N VAL A 33 10.01 0.55 4.23
CA VAL A 33 10.51 1.89 3.82
C VAL A 33 10.70 1.99 2.31
N ARG A 34 11.14 0.91 1.65
CA ARG A 34 11.33 0.84 0.20
C ARG A 34 10.01 0.82 -0.57
N GLY A 35 8.96 0.25 0.00
CA GLY A 35 7.63 0.16 -0.63
C GLY A 35 7.44 -1.02 -1.58
N GLY A 36 8.29 -2.05 -1.49
CA GLY A 36 8.32 -3.20 -2.37
C GLY A 36 9.10 -2.95 -3.67
N VAL A 37 9.49 -4.02 -4.36
CA VAL A 37 10.26 -3.95 -5.62
C VAL A 37 9.53 -3.20 -6.73
N PHE A 38 8.19 -3.25 -6.75
CA PHE A 38 7.33 -2.52 -7.68
C PHE A 38 6.68 -1.27 -7.05
N LEU A 39 7.12 -0.86 -5.85
CA LEU A 39 6.61 0.31 -5.14
C LEU A 39 5.13 0.22 -4.72
N ALA A 40 4.50 -0.95 -4.73
CA ALA A 40 3.09 -1.13 -4.39
C ALA A 40 2.71 -0.61 -2.99
N THR A 41 3.63 -0.64 -2.01
CA THR A 41 3.39 -0.22 -0.62
C THR A 41 4.14 1.08 -0.26
N LYS A 42 4.66 1.80 -1.26
CA LYS A 42 5.43 3.04 -1.06
C LYS A 42 4.65 4.04 -0.20
N GLY A 43 5.24 4.40 0.93
CA GLY A 43 4.70 5.39 1.86
C GLY A 43 3.78 4.84 2.94
N PHE A 44 3.49 3.52 2.98
CA PHE A 44 2.63 2.94 4.02
C PHE A 44 3.23 3.08 5.43
N VAL A 45 4.54 2.90 5.58
CA VAL A 45 5.23 3.07 6.88
C VAL A 45 5.03 4.46 7.48
N ARG A 46 4.84 5.51 6.65
CA ARG A 46 4.57 6.87 7.14
C ARG A 46 3.11 7.10 7.53
N LYS A 47 2.17 6.30 7.02
CA LYS A 47 0.74 6.45 7.27
C LYS A 47 0.30 5.79 8.59
N ILE A 48 1.08 4.83 9.09
CA ILE A 48 0.80 4.12 10.34
C ILE A 48 1.59 4.81 11.46
N ARG A 49 1.01 5.85 12.06
CA ARG A 49 1.43 6.41 13.35
C ARG A 49 0.24 6.42 14.29
#